data_AF-A0A974UB33-F1
#
_entry.id   AF-A0A974UB33-F1
#
_cell.length_a   1.000
_cell.length_b   1.000
_cell.length_c   1.000
_cell.angle_alpha   90.00
_cell.angle_beta   90.00
_cell.angle_gamma   90.00
#
_symmetry.space_group_name_H-M   'P 1'
#
loop_
_entity.id
_entity.type
_entity.pdbx_description
1 polymer ?
#
loop_
_entity_poly.entity_id
_entity_poly.type
_entity_poly.pdbx_seq_one_letter_code
_entity_poly.pdbx_strand_id
1 'polypeptide(L)'
;MLKMVSIVNQTSPTGEIQVKVCESFFSRLRGLMFTKEINPEGGIIMDEKVPSRMNASIHMLFMNYAIAVIWLDRDLVVVDKVLAKPWALAYLPKVAARYVIELHPSRLDDFAEGDRIELVGEGS
;
A
#
# COMPACT_ATOMS: atom_id res chain seq x y z
N MET A 1 -15.42 5.44 -12.00
CA MET A 1 -15.35 3.96 -11.96
C MET A 1 -14.29 3.57 -10.94
N LEU A 2 -14.46 2.48 -10.19
CA LEU A 2 -13.42 1.98 -9.30
C LEU A 2 -12.37 1.27 -10.15
N LYS A 3 -11.14 1.78 -10.19
CA LYS A 3 -10.04 1.15 -10.90
C LYS A 3 -9.40 0.10 -10.00
N MET A 4 -9.25 -1.11 -10.52
CA MET A 4 -8.60 -2.23 -9.84
C MET A 4 -7.34 -2.59 -10.61
N VAL A 5 -6.30 -2.96 -9.88
CA VAL A 5 -5.08 -3.56 -10.42
C VAL A 5 -4.67 -4.71 -9.51
N SER A 6 -3.84 -5.59 -10.02
CA SER A 6 -3.28 -6.72 -9.31
C SER A 6 -1.82 -6.45 -9.00
N ILE A 7 -1.42 -6.76 -7.78
CA ILE A 7 -0.04 -6.66 -7.31
C ILE A 7 0.56 -8.06 -7.37
N VAL A 8 1.70 -8.18 -8.06
CA VAL A 8 2.48 -9.41 -8.14
C VAL A 8 3.91 -9.12 -7.69
N ASN A 9 4.40 -9.86 -6.69
CA ASN A 9 5.81 -9.84 -6.31
C ASN A 9 6.61 -10.72 -7.26
N GLN A 10 7.42 -10.11 -8.12
CA GLN A 10 8.22 -10.80 -9.13
C GLN A 10 9.48 -11.46 -8.55
N THR A 11 9.89 -11.06 -7.35
CA THR A 11 11.11 -11.56 -6.68
C THR A 11 10.80 -12.76 -5.79
N SER A 12 9.69 -12.67 -5.04
CA SER A 12 9.21 -13.71 -4.14
C SER A 12 7.74 -14.01 -4.45
N PRO A 13 7.43 -14.94 -5.38
CA PRO A 13 6.06 -15.17 -5.80
C PRO A 13 5.18 -15.70 -4.66
N THR A 14 4.29 -14.85 -4.15
CA THR A 14 3.34 -15.15 -3.05
C THR A 14 1.88 -15.20 -3.52
N GLY A 15 1.67 -15.03 -4.81
CA GLY A 15 0.35 -14.95 -5.45
C GLY A 15 0.03 -13.53 -5.93
N GLU A 16 -1.17 -13.40 -6.49
CA GLU A 16 -1.70 -12.15 -7.01
C GLU A 16 -2.65 -11.53 -5.98
N ILE A 17 -2.48 -10.25 -5.65
CA ILE A 17 -3.35 -9.54 -4.70
C ILE A 17 -4.10 -8.44 -5.45
N GLN A 18 -5.43 -8.49 -5.42
CA GLN A 18 -6.25 -7.46 -6.07
C GLN A 18 -6.36 -6.22 -5.19
N VAL A 19 -5.97 -5.07 -5.73
CA VAL A 19 -6.04 -3.80 -5.02
C VAL A 19 -6.83 -2.76 -5.79
N LYS A 20 -7.52 -1.92 -5.05
CA LYS A 20 -8.19 -0.75 -5.59
C LYS A 20 -7.20 0.41 -5.69
N VAL A 21 -7.23 1.12 -6.81
CA VAL A 21 -6.41 2.32 -7.03
C VAL A 21 -7.09 3.54 -6.42
N CYS A 22 -6.39 4.22 -5.52
CA CYS A 22 -6.79 5.49 -4.92
C CYS A 22 -6.04 6.64 -5.60
N GLU A 23 -6.67 7.27 -6.61
CA GLU A 23 -6.04 8.32 -7.43
C GLU A 23 -6.27 9.74 -6.92
N SER A 24 -7.41 9.99 -6.26
CA SER A 24 -7.77 11.33 -5.78
C SER A 24 -7.22 11.59 -4.40
N PHE A 25 -6.87 12.84 -4.10
CA PHE A 25 -6.39 13.26 -2.78
C PHE A 25 -7.31 12.78 -1.64
N PHE A 26 -8.62 12.95 -1.78
CA PHE A 26 -9.59 12.50 -0.79
C PHE A 26 -9.64 10.98 -0.64
N SER A 27 -9.47 10.22 -1.73
CA SER A 27 -9.41 8.75 -1.65
C SER A 27 -8.14 8.25 -0.96
N ARG A 28 -7.00 8.93 -1.16
CA ARG A 28 -5.74 8.61 -0.50
C ARG A 28 -5.78 8.97 0.99
N LEU A 29 -6.24 10.18 1.32
CA LEU A 29 -6.41 10.61 2.71
C LEU A 29 -7.36 9.71 3.51
N ARG A 30 -8.44 9.22 2.86
CA ARG A 30 -9.37 8.30 3.51
C ARG A 30 -8.76 6.91 3.69
N GLY A 31 -8.06 6.38 2.68
CA GLY A 31 -7.56 5.01 2.68
C GLY A 31 -8.62 4.00 3.14
N LEU A 32 -8.25 3.17 4.12
CA LEU A 32 -9.12 2.18 4.76
C LEU A 32 -9.91 2.70 5.98
N MET A 33 -9.89 4.01 6.27
CA MET A 33 -10.63 4.57 7.40
C MET A 33 -12.12 4.18 7.36
N PHE A 34 -12.65 3.92 8.56
CA PHE A 34 -14.06 3.54 8.79
C PHE A 34 -14.51 2.21 8.19
N THR A 35 -13.59 1.43 7.61
CA THR A 35 -13.87 0.02 7.31
C THR A 35 -13.80 -0.80 8.60
N LYS A 36 -14.50 -1.94 8.64
CA LYS A 36 -14.51 -2.82 9.81
C LYS A 36 -13.39 -3.85 9.78
N GLU A 37 -13.03 -4.29 8.58
CA GLU A 37 -11.99 -5.28 8.30
C GLU A 37 -11.46 -5.07 6.88
N ILE A 38 -10.30 -5.66 6.58
CA ILE A 38 -9.73 -5.75 5.24
C ILE A 38 -9.66 -7.22 4.83
N ASN A 39 -10.03 -7.51 3.59
CA ASN A 39 -9.94 -8.86 3.02
C ASN A 39 -8.46 -9.26 2.85
N PRO A 40 -8.03 -10.46 3.29
CA PRO A 40 -6.68 -10.99 3.06
C PRO A 40 -6.23 -11.03 1.59
N GLU A 41 -7.17 -11.14 0.64
CA GLU A 41 -6.90 -11.16 -0.80
C GLU A 41 -7.02 -9.77 -1.45
N GLY A 42 -7.25 -8.73 -0.64
CA GLY A 42 -7.60 -7.40 -1.09
C GLY A 42 -6.76 -6.28 -0.47
N GLY A 43 -6.87 -5.10 -1.06
CA GLY A 43 -6.35 -3.88 -0.45
C GLY A 43 -6.48 -2.65 -1.32
N ILE A 44 -5.63 -1.67 -1.04
CA ILE A 44 -5.56 -0.44 -1.84
C ILE A 44 -4.11 -0.11 -2.21
N ILE A 45 -3.97 0.61 -3.33
CA ILE A 45 -2.72 1.23 -3.75
C ILE A 45 -2.94 2.72 -3.99
N MET A 46 -2.02 3.51 -3.49
CA MET A 46 -1.97 4.96 -3.65
C MET A 46 -0.76 5.33 -4.50
N ASP A 47 -0.94 6.19 -5.51
CA ASP A 47 0.16 6.81 -6.28
C ASP A 47 0.26 8.28 -5.89
N GLU A 48 1.31 8.63 -5.12
CA GLU A 48 1.57 10.00 -4.64
C GLU A 48 2.11 10.92 -5.74
N LYS A 49 2.36 10.40 -6.95
CA LYS A 49 2.88 11.08 -8.16
C LYS A 49 4.30 11.62 -8.03
N VAL A 50 4.64 12.20 -6.88
CA VAL A 50 5.97 12.74 -6.56
C VAL A 50 6.58 11.92 -5.43
N PRO A 51 7.69 11.20 -5.68
CA PRO A 51 8.34 10.39 -4.64
C PRO A 51 8.81 11.25 -3.47
N SER A 52 8.35 10.96 -2.26
CA SER A 52 8.68 11.72 -1.05
C SER A 52 8.36 10.89 0.19
N ARG A 53 9.19 11.01 1.24
CA ARG A 53 8.91 10.38 2.54
C ARG A 53 7.66 10.98 3.21
N MET A 54 7.44 12.27 3.01
CA MET A 54 6.34 13.00 3.65
C MET A 54 5.02 12.78 2.91
N ASN A 55 5.03 12.81 1.57
CA ASN A 55 3.81 12.56 0.79
C ASN A 55 3.34 11.10 0.93
N ALA A 56 4.29 10.16 1.01
CA ALA A 56 3.99 8.74 1.20
C ALA A 56 3.77 8.37 2.68
N SER A 57 3.76 9.35 3.59
CA SER A 57 3.45 9.07 5.00
C SER A 57 1.98 8.71 5.15
N ILE A 58 1.70 7.80 6.07
CA ILE A 58 0.32 7.42 6.42
C ILE A 58 0.04 7.75 7.88
N HIS A 59 -1.23 7.90 8.21
CA HIS A 59 -1.69 7.94 9.59
C HIS A 59 -2.59 6.74 9.87
N MET A 60 -2.70 6.35 11.14
CA MET A 60 -3.64 5.32 11.60
C MET A 60 -4.73 5.89 12.50
N LEU A 61 -4.93 7.21 12.48
CA LEU A 61 -6.09 7.86 13.12
C LEU A 61 -7.39 7.27 12.57
N PHE A 62 -8.34 7.00 13.46
CA PHE A 62 -9.66 6.42 13.15
C PHE A 62 -9.65 5.00 12.54
N MET A 63 -8.52 4.28 12.65
CA MET A 63 -8.44 2.86 12.30
C MET A 63 -8.76 1.99 13.52
N ASN A 64 -9.48 0.89 13.29
CA ASN A 64 -9.86 -0.07 14.33
C ASN A 64 -9.00 -1.35 14.32
N TYR A 65 -8.16 -1.54 13.31
CA TYR A 65 -7.33 -2.73 13.12
C TYR A 65 -5.98 -2.33 12.51
N ALA A 66 -4.99 -3.21 12.66
CA ALA A 66 -3.66 -3.02 12.07
C ALA A 66 -3.68 -3.36 10.57
N ILE A 67 -2.79 -2.75 9.79
CA ILE A 67 -2.64 -3.04 8.36
C ILE A 67 -1.17 -3.25 8.01
N ALA A 68 -0.92 -4.08 7.00
CA ALA A 68 0.39 -4.18 6.38
C ALA A 68 0.55 -3.00 5.41
N VAL A 69 1.64 -2.25 5.55
CA VAL A 69 1.92 -1.07 4.73
C VAL A 69 3.25 -1.28 4.04
N ILE A 70 3.22 -1.24 2.72
CA ILE A 70 4.37 -1.49 1.86
C ILE A 70 4.58 -0.24 1.02
N TRP A 71 5.80 0.31 1.08
CA TRP A 71 6.18 1.48 0.31
C TRP A 71 7.04 1.07 -0.88
N LEU A 72 6.70 1.58 -2.06
CA LEU A 72 7.49 1.37 -3.28
C LEU A 72 8.07 2.67 -3.80
N ASP A 73 9.26 2.60 -4.39
CA ASP A 73 9.82 3.70 -5.17
C ASP A 73 9.14 3.87 -6.54
N ARG A 74 9.71 4.71 -7.40
CA ARG A 74 9.17 4.99 -8.75
C ARG A 74 9.29 3.81 -9.72
N ASP A 75 10.18 2.88 -9.44
CA ASP A 75 10.51 1.73 -10.28
C ASP A 75 9.83 0.44 -9.77
N LEU A 76 8.85 0.61 -8.87
CA LEU A 76 8.07 -0.44 -8.20
C LEU A 76 8.94 -1.40 -7.38
N VAL A 77 10.00 -0.88 -6.75
CA VAL A 77 10.82 -1.63 -5.81
C VAL A 77 10.39 -1.32 -4.38
N VAL A 78 10.23 -2.36 -3.55
CA VAL A 78 9.92 -2.21 -2.12
C VAL A 78 11.08 -1.51 -1.42
N VAL A 79 10.80 -0.35 -0.81
CA VAL A 79 11.81 0.43 -0.08
C VAL A 79 11.65 0.37 1.43
N ASP A 80 10.46 0.03 1.91
CA ASP A 80 10.18 -0.16 3.33
C ASP A 80 8.86 -0.90 3.51
N LYS A 81 8.67 -1.50 4.69
CA LYS A 81 7.39 -2.10 5.09
C LYS A 81 7.18 -2.03 6.59
N VAL A 82 5.93 -1.92 7.03
CA VAL A 82 5.59 -1.95 8.46
C VAL A 82 4.22 -2.56 8.71
N LEU A 83 4.06 -3.17 9.90
CA LEU A 83 2.75 -3.41 10.48
C LEU A 83 2.27 -2.12 11.19
N ALA A 84 1.43 -1.34 10.52
CA ALA A 84 0.91 -0.10 11.05
C ALA A 84 -0.22 -0.38 12.06
N LYS A 85 -0.09 0.16 13.27
CA LYS A 85 -1.03 -0.09 14.38
C LYS A 85 -2.07 1.04 14.50
N PRO A 86 -3.31 0.73 14.93
CA PRO A 86 -4.33 1.73 15.20
C PRO A 86 -3.82 2.93 16.01
N TRP A 87 -4.35 4.12 15.71
CA TRP A 87 -4.11 5.37 16.44
C TRP A 87 -2.69 5.94 16.37
N ALA A 88 -1.78 5.34 15.60
CA ALA A 88 -0.49 5.96 15.32
C ALA A 88 -0.67 7.27 14.52
N LEU A 89 0.03 8.33 14.95
CA LEU A 89 -0.05 9.65 14.32
C LEU A 89 0.53 9.66 12.91
N ALA A 90 1.67 8.99 12.73
CA ALA A 90 2.32 8.90 11.43
C ALA A 90 3.25 7.68 11.34
N TYR A 91 3.29 7.06 10.16
CA TYR A 91 4.38 6.21 9.71
C TYR A 91 5.00 6.80 8.45
N LEU A 92 6.32 6.83 8.39
CA LEU A 92 7.08 7.33 7.26
C LEU A 92 8.01 6.22 6.75
N PRO A 93 8.16 6.06 5.43
CA PRO A 93 9.17 5.18 4.90
C PRO A 93 10.59 5.68 5.21
N LYS A 94 11.54 4.75 5.31
CA LYS A 94 12.98 5.02 5.46
C LYS A 94 13.51 5.98 4.38
N VAL A 95 13.11 5.77 3.13
CA VAL A 95 13.50 6.56 1.96
C VAL A 95 12.29 7.03 1.16
N ALA A 96 12.51 7.88 0.15
CA ALA A 96 11.41 8.42 -0.64
C ALA A 96 10.65 7.31 -1.37
N ALA A 97 9.33 7.27 -1.18
CA ALA A 97 8.43 6.34 -1.85
C ALA A 97 7.44 7.10 -2.73
N ARG A 98 7.00 6.47 -3.82
CA ARG A 98 5.96 6.97 -4.71
C ARG A 98 4.62 6.27 -4.46
N TYR A 99 4.67 4.98 -4.21
CA TYR A 99 3.47 4.17 -4.01
C TYR A 99 3.37 3.72 -2.56
N VAL A 100 2.14 3.68 -2.07
CA VAL A 100 1.79 3.11 -0.77
C VAL A 100 0.75 2.03 -1.02
N ILE A 101 1.02 0.84 -0.52
CA ILE A 101 0.11 -0.31 -0.59
C ILE A 101 -0.36 -0.60 0.84
N GLU A 102 -1.67 -0.70 1.04
CA GLU A 102 -2.28 -1.11 2.31
C GLU A 102 -2.99 -2.45 2.14
N LEU A 103 -2.60 -3.43 2.94
CA LEU A 103 -3.08 -4.82 2.89
C LEU A 103 -3.47 -5.35 4.27
N HIS A 104 -4.06 -6.54 4.30
CA HIS A 104 -4.25 -7.30 5.53
C HIS A 104 -2.90 -7.61 6.22
N PRO A 105 -2.81 -7.54 7.56
CA PRO A 105 -1.57 -7.82 8.31
C PRO A 105 -0.84 -9.11 7.95
N SER A 106 -1.57 -10.17 7.60
CA SER A 106 -0.98 -11.47 7.23
C SER A 106 -0.14 -11.41 5.95
N ARG A 107 -0.31 -10.37 5.13
CA ARG A 107 0.40 -10.17 3.87
C ARG A 107 1.71 -9.41 4.02
N LEU A 108 2.06 -8.96 5.23
CA LEU A 108 3.30 -8.19 5.44
C LEU A 108 4.55 -8.98 5.05
N ASP A 109 4.57 -10.28 5.32
CA ASP A 109 5.72 -11.15 5.06
C ASP A 109 5.80 -11.66 3.62
N ASP A 110 4.81 -11.33 2.78
CA ASP A 110 4.83 -11.58 1.34
C ASP A 110 5.78 -10.63 0.58
N PHE A 111 6.38 -9.66 1.30
CA PHE A 111 7.24 -8.61 0.75
C PHE A 111 8.52 -8.45 1.56
N ALA A 112 9.63 -8.16 0.89
CA ALA A 112 10.89 -7.75 1.50
C ALA A 112 11.43 -6.48 0.84
N GLU A 113 12.25 -5.71 1.56
CA GLU A 113 12.97 -4.58 0.97
C GLU A 113 13.85 -5.07 -0.19
N GLY A 114 13.77 -4.39 -1.33
CA GLY A 114 14.43 -4.76 -2.57
C GLY A 114 13.59 -5.61 -3.53
N ASP A 115 12.44 -6.14 -3.10
CA ASP A 115 11.55 -6.90 -3.98
C ASP A 115 10.99 -6.01 -5.09
N ARG A 116 10.92 -6.58 -6.31
CA ARG A 116 10.32 -5.92 -7.46
C ARG A 116 8.87 -6.31 -7.62
N ILE A 117 8.01 -5.30 -7.69
CA ILE A 117 6.57 -5.43 -7.82
C ILE A 117 6.13 -5.13 -9.25
N GLU A 118 5.17 -5.90 -9.74
CA GLU A 118 4.46 -5.62 -10.97
C GLU A 118 3.00 -5.27 -10.66
N LEU A 119 2.49 -4.26 -11.38
CA LEU A 119 1.07 -3.90 -11.36
C LEU A 119 0.42 -4.41 -12.64
N VAL A 120 -0.42 -5.42 -12.53
CA VAL A 120 -1.11 -6.08 -13.66
C VAL A 120 -2.58 -5.64 -13.65
N GLY A 121 -3.09 -4.99 -14.69
CA GLY A 121 -4.49 -4.56 -14.72
C GLY A 121 -4.79 -3.66 -15.91
N GLU A 122 -6.08 -3.49 -16.26
CA GLU A 122 -6.53 -2.83 -17.49
C GLU A 122 -5.95 -1.41 -17.64
N GLY A 123 -4.89 -1.33 -18.42
CA GLY A 123 -4.46 -0.14 -19.11
C GLY A 123 -5.23 -0.04 -20.42
N SER A 124 -6.11 0.94 -20.51
CA SER A 124 -6.42 1.68 -21.73
C SER A 124 -6.75 3.11 -21.33
#